data_AF-A0A3M1I8H8-F1
#
_entry.id   AF-A0A3M1I8H8-F1
#
_cell.length_a   1.000
_cell.length_b   1.000
_cell.length_c   1.000
_cell.angle_alpha   90.00
_cell.angle_beta   90.00
_cell.angle_gamma   90.00
#
_symmetry.space_group_name_H-M   'P 1'
#
loop_
_entity.id
_entity.type
_entity.pdbx_description
1 polymer ?
#
loop_
_entity_poly.entity_id
_entity_poly.type
_entity_poly.pdbx_seq_one_letter_code
_entity_poly.pdbx_strand_id
1 'polypeptide(L)'
;MAPRSKSVLLPVLVGLLACLLVALARFLPFWLGKEPGALERLELLTYDWRMRLGFDPGAPVATNLAAVFIDDDDLRTVNQAFGFHWPWPRQLFGRVVRELAREGAERVALDVFFLERHADFRETRVRMPDGEELSSDAFLARQLREAGNVILGCPGEIISNQWRVLAPIPELATNA
;
A
#
# COMPACT_ATOMS: atom_id res chain seq x y z
N MET A 1 51.95 -5.91 46.07
CA MET A 1 50.53 -5.58 46.31
C MET A 1 50.19 -4.38 45.40
N ALA A 2 49.74 -4.64 44.17
CA ALA A 2 49.55 -3.61 43.14
C ALA A 2 48.07 -3.16 43.07
N PRO A 3 47.78 -1.85 42.90
CA PRO A 3 46.43 -1.32 43.00
C PRO A 3 45.61 -1.67 41.75
N ARG A 4 44.71 -2.66 41.90
CA ARG A 4 43.82 -3.19 40.87
C ARG A 4 42.51 -2.38 40.77
N SER A 5 42.58 -1.04 40.75
CA SER A 5 41.37 -0.18 40.84
C SER A 5 41.01 0.58 39.56
N LYS A 6 41.93 0.80 38.61
CA LYS A 6 41.67 1.65 37.43
C LYS A 6 41.03 0.94 36.23
N SER A 7 41.16 -0.38 36.10
CA SER A 7 40.70 -1.13 34.92
C SER A 7 39.21 -1.48 34.92
N VAL A 8 38.55 -1.54 36.08
CA VAL A 8 37.11 -1.82 36.21
C VAL A 8 36.28 -0.53 36.21
N LEU A 9 36.87 0.60 36.58
CA LEU A 9 36.22 1.91 36.56
C LEU A 9 35.92 2.39 35.14
N LEU A 10 36.79 2.09 34.18
CA LEU A 10 36.64 2.51 32.79
C LEU A 10 35.37 1.94 32.13
N PRO A 11 35.09 0.62 32.13
CA PRO A 11 33.85 0.08 31.55
C PRO A 11 32.60 0.53 32.30
N VAL A 12 32.67 0.70 33.63
CA VAL A 12 31.53 1.19 34.44
C VAL A 12 31.22 2.66 34.11
N LEU A 13 32.24 3.50 33.96
CA LEU A 13 32.09 4.90 33.52
C LEU A 13 31.51 5.00 32.11
N VAL A 14 31.97 4.15 31.19
CA VAL A 14 31.43 4.09 29.82
C VAL A 14 29.96 3.64 29.85
N GLY A 15 29.62 2.63 30.65
CA GLY A 15 28.23 2.18 30.82
C GLY A 15 27.32 3.26 31.42
N LEU A 16 27.77 3.94 32.48
CA LEU A 16 27.03 5.04 33.09
C LEU A 16 26.86 6.23 32.15
N LEU A 17 27.89 6.57 31.37
CA LEU A 17 27.82 7.62 30.36
C LEU A 17 26.82 7.26 29.25
N ALA A 18 26.83 6.02 28.76
CA ALA A 18 25.87 5.55 27.77
C ALA A 18 24.43 5.60 28.31
N CYS A 19 24.20 5.12 29.54
CA CYS A 19 22.90 5.20 30.19
C CYS A 19 22.43 6.65 30.39
N LEU A 20 23.33 7.55 30.80
CA LEU A 20 23.02 8.97 30.98
C LEU A 20 22.67 9.63 29.64
N LEU A 21 23.41 9.34 28.56
CA LEU A 21 23.14 9.87 27.23
C LEU A 21 21.79 9.39 26.69
N VAL A 22 21.45 8.11 26.88
CA VAL A 22 20.16 7.55 26.48
C VAL A 22 19.01 8.17 27.30
N ALA A 23 19.19 8.31 28.61
CA ALA A 23 18.21 8.94 29.47
C ALA A 23 17.99 10.41 29.09
N LEU A 24 19.07 11.17 28.86
CA LEU A 24 19.00 12.55 28.44
C LEU A 24 18.31 12.68 27.07
N ALA A 25 18.67 11.86 26.10
CA ALA A 25 18.05 11.85 24.76
C ALA A 25 16.54 11.55 24.81
N ARG A 26 16.07 10.80 25.81
CA ARG A 26 14.65 10.43 25.98
C ARG A 26 13.86 11.44 26.83
N PHE A 27 14.49 12.09 27.80
CA PHE A 27 13.82 13.02 28.72
C PHE A 27 13.85 14.48 28.25
N LEU A 28 14.87 14.86 27.47
CA LEU A 28 15.02 16.22 26.93
C LEU A 28 13.84 16.65 26.01
N PRO A 29 13.28 15.76 25.14
CA PRO A 29 12.09 16.08 24.34
C PRO A 29 10.82 16.27 25.18
N PHE A 30 10.72 15.60 26.34
CA PHE A 30 9.59 15.74 27.26
C PHE A 30 9.58 17.12 27.94
N TRP A 31 10.75 17.71 28.20
CA TRP A 31 10.89 18.99 28.90
C TRP A 31 10.91 20.21 27.97
N LEU A 32 11.29 20.05 26.70
CA LEU A 32 11.44 21.15 25.72
C LEU A 32 10.21 21.39 24.82
N GLY A 33 9.13 20.64 24.99
CA GLY A 33 7.88 20.84 24.24
C GLY A 33 7.86 20.11 22.88
N LYS A 34 6.65 19.91 22.34
CA LYS A 34 6.31 19.09 21.16
C LYS A 34 6.77 19.68 19.81
N GLU A 35 7.86 20.43 19.79
CA GLU A 35 8.54 20.76 18.53
C GLU A 35 9.44 19.59 18.15
N PRO A 36 9.59 19.24 16.86
CA PRO A 36 10.48 18.16 16.47
C PRO A 36 11.87 18.45 17.00
N GLY A 37 12.27 17.66 18.00
CA GLY A 37 13.47 17.92 18.79
C GLY A 37 14.71 17.91 17.89
N ALA A 38 15.81 18.49 18.35
CA ALA A 38 17.07 18.52 17.60
C ALA A 38 17.51 17.12 17.10
N LEU A 39 17.15 16.06 17.84
CA LEU A 39 17.39 14.67 17.46
C LEU A 39 16.49 14.18 16.31
N GLU A 40 15.22 14.59 16.26
CA GLU A 40 14.30 14.25 15.17
C GLU A 40 14.70 14.98 13.89
N ARG A 41 15.13 16.24 13.99
CA ARG A 41 15.71 16.96 12.85
C ARG A 41 16.98 16.30 12.33
N LEU A 42 17.85 15.84 13.24
CA LEU A 42 19.05 15.09 12.85
C LEU A 42 18.68 13.75 12.19
N GLU A 43 17.68 13.05 12.73
CA GLU A 43 17.16 11.81 12.14
C GLU A 43 16.69 12.07 10.70
N LEU A 44 15.81 13.06 10.48
CA LEU A 44 15.28 13.40 9.15
C LEU A 44 16.39 13.79 8.17
N LEU A 45 17.38 14.57 8.60
CA LEU A 45 18.54 14.92 7.76
C LEU A 45 19.37 13.68 7.38
N THR A 46 19.64 12.79 8.33
CA THR A 46 20.39 11.56 8.05
C THR A 46 19.57 10.55 7.26
N TYR A 47 18.25 10.57 7.38
CA TYR A 47 17.32 9.80 6.55
C TYR A 47 17.39 10.26 5.10
N ASP A 48 17.24 11.56 4.83
CA ASP A 48 17.33 12.13 3.49
C ASP A 48 18.68 11.82 2.83
N TRP A 49 19.76 11.92 3.59
CA TRP A 49 21.10 11.57 3.11
C TRP A 49 21.21 10.10 2.72
N ARG A 50 20.70 9.19 3.57
CA ARG A 50 20.69 7.74 3.27
C ARG A 50 19.81 7.40 2.07
N MET A 51 18.65 8.04 1.93
CA MET A 51 17.77 7.85 0.78
C MET A 51 18.47 8.28 -0.52
N ARG A 52 19.16 9.42 -0.52
CA ARG A 52 19.95 9.87 -1.68
C ARG A 52 21.11 8.94 -2.01
N LEU A 53 21.77 8.38 -1.01
CA LEU A 53 22.85 7.39 -1.22
C LEU A 53 22.33 6.04 -1.74
N GLY A 54 21.13 5.64 -1.31
CA GLY A 54 20.48 4.43 -1.78
C GLY A 54 19.80 4.58 -3.15
N PHE A 55 19.62 5.82 -3.62
CA PHE A 55 19.06 6.09 -4.94
C PHE A 55 20.12 5.84 -6.00
N ASP A 56 19.88 4.83 -6.84
CA ASP A 56 20.66 4.57 -8.03
C ASP A 56 19.95 5.18 -9.25
N PRO A 57 20.36 6.37 -9.74
CA PRO A 57 19.78 6.99 -10.93
C PRO A 57 20.03 6.17 -12.22
N GLY A 58 20.96 5.21 -12.19
CA GLY A 58 21.28 4.32 -13.30
C GLY A 58 20.56 2.97 -13.26
N ALA A 59 19.73 2.73 -12.24
CA ALA A 59 18.98 1.49 -12.13
C ALA A 59 18.08 1.32 -13.38
N PRO A 60 18.00 0.11 -13.98
CA PRO A 60 17.12 -0.14 -15.11
C PRO A 60 15.67 0.19 -14.75
N VAL A 61 15.09 1.19 -15.42
CA VAL A 61 13.67 1.52 -15.30
C VAL A 61 12.91 0.71 -16.34
N ALA A 62 11.86 0.01 -15.91
CA ALA A 62 10.97 -0.70 -16.82
C ALA A 62 10.32 0.30 -17.78
N THR A 63 10.54 0.12 -19.08
CA THR A 63 9.96 0.98 -20.13
C THR A 63 8.55 0.54 -20.55
N ASN A 64 8.11 -0.62 -20.06
CA ASN A 64 6.85 -1.28 -20.37
C ASN A 64 5.96 -1.44 -19.13
N LEU A 65 6.20 -0.64 -18.09
CA LEU A 65 5.40 -0.62 -16.87
C LEU A 65 4.73 0.74 -16.73
N ALA A 66 3.42 0.73 -16.54
CA ALA A 66 2.63 1.92 -16.22
C ALA A 66 1.82 1.64 -14.95
N ALA A 67 1.54 2.71 -14.19
CA ALA A 67 0.70 2.66 -13.01
C ALA A 67 -0.48 3.62 -13.18
N VAL A 68 -1.66 3.15 -12.80
CA VAL A 68 -2.87 3.97 -12.68
C VAL A 68 -3.09 4.19 -11.20
N PHE A 69 -2.91 5.42 -10.75
CA PHE A 69 -3.13 5.80 -9.36
C PHE A 69 -4.58 6.28 -9.17
N ILE A 70 -5.05 6.19 -7.93
CA ILE A 70 -6.30 6.80 -7.48
C ILE A 70 -5.91 7.76 -6.36
N ASP A 71 -6.10 9.05 -6.59
CA ASP A 71 -5.84 10.10 -5.60
C ASP A 71 -7.12 10.85 -5.18
N ASP A 72 -6.97 11.85 -4.30
CA ASP A 72 -8.10 12.65 -3.80
C ASP A 72 -8.82 13.43 -4.91
N ASP A 73 -8.12 13.80 -5.97
CA ASP A 73 -8.72 14.51 -7.11
C ASP A 73 -9.48 13.55 -8.02
N ASP A 74 -9.02 12.31 -8.18
CA ASP A 74 -9.78 11.25 -8.84
C ASP A 74 -11.07 10.93 -8.07
N LEU A 75 -10.98 10.80 -6.74
CA LEU A 75 -12.14 10.58 -5.87
C LEU A 75 -13.17 11.70 -6.04
N ARG A 76 -12.71 12.96 -6.02
CA ARG A 76 -13.55 14.15 -6.22
C ARG A 76 -14.17 14.17 -7.61
N THR A 77 -13.39 13.86 -8.64
CA THR A 77 -13.82 13.87 -10.04
C THR A 77 -14.88 12.81 -10.28
N VAL A 78 -14.66 11.58 -9.82
CA VAL A 78 -15.64 10.50 -9.94
C VAL A 78 -16.92 10.80 -9.16
N ASN A 79 -16.79 11.42 -7.99
CA ASN A 79 -17.94 11.85 -7.21
C ASN A 79 -18.77 12.91 -7.95
N GLN A 80 -18.13 13.94 -8.50
CA GLN A 80 -18.81 15.01 -9.23
C GLN A 80 -19.42 14.53 -10.55
N ALA A 81 -18.73 13.65 -11.27
CA ALA A 81 -19.18 13.17 -12.58
C ALA A 81 -20.24 12.06 -12.50
N PHE A 82 -20.12 11.15 -11.53
CA PHE A 82 -20.93 9.94 -11.46
C PHE A 82 -21.72 9.78 -10.14
N GLY A 83 -21.49 10.64 -9.14
CA GLY A 83 -22.13 10.53 -7.83
C GLY A 83 -21.58 9.41 -6.95
N PHE A 84 -20.50 8.74 -7.36
CA PHE A 84 -19.93 7.62 -6.61
C PHE A 84 -18.98 8.11 -5.52
N HIS A 85 -19.20 7.61 -4.31
CA HIS A 85 -18.30 7.80 -3.18
C HIS A 85 -17.42 6.56 -3.02
N TRP A 86 -16.24 6.72 -2.43
CA TRP A 86 -15.43 5.57 -2.06
C TRP A 86 -16.10 4.77 -0.93
N PRO A 87 -16.10 3.42 -0.96
CA PRO A 87 -15.57 2.56 -2.01
C PRO A 87 -16.44 2.53 -3.26
N TRP A 88 -15.80 2.62 -4.44
CA TRP A 88 -16.50 2.68 -5.72
C TRP A 88 -17.20 1.37 -6.10
N PRO A 89 -18.27 1.44 -6.92
CA PRO A 89 -18.88 0.25 -7.49
C PRO A 89 -17.90 -0.48 -8.42
N ARG A 90 -17.88 -1.81 -8.31
CA ARG A 90 -16.99 -2.71 -9.08
C ARG A 90 -17.02 -2.54 -10.59
N GLN A 91 -18.13 -2.05 -11.14
CA GLN A 91 -18.25 -1.73 -12.56
C GLN A 91 -17.23 -0.70 -13.05
N LEU A 92 -16.74 0.20 -12.18
CA LEU A 92 -15.74 1.19 -12.56
C LEU A 92 -14.39 0.50 -12.85
N PHE A 93 -13.95 -0.39 -11.95
CA PHE A 93 -12.76 -1.22 -12.17
C PHE A 93 -12.91 -2.13 -13.40
N GLY A 94 -14.12 -2.66 -13.64
CA GLY A 94 -14.38 -3.47 -14.83
C GLY A 94 -14.20 -2.68 -16.13
N ARG A 95 -14.62 -1.41 -16.15
CA ARG A 95 -14.41 -0.52 -17.31
C ARG A 95 -12.92 -0.22 -17.52
N VAL A 96 -12.18 0.03 -16.45
CA VAL A 96 -10.72 0.24 -16.51
C VAL A 96 -10.02 -0.98 -17.09
N VAL A 97 -10.31 -2.18 -16.55
CA VAL A 97 -9.76 -3.45 -17.05
C VAL A 97 -10.05 -3.62 -18.55
N ARG A 98 -11.30 -3.35 -18.97
CA ARG A 98 -11.71 -3.46 -20.37
C ARG A 98 -10.89 -2.56 -21.27
N GLU A 99 -10.72 -1.30 -20.92
CA GLU A 99 -9.97 -0.36 -21.76
C GLU A 99 -8.47 -0.72 -21.77
N LEU A 100 -7.87 -1.08 -20.64
CA LEU A 100 -6.46 -1.51 -20.60
C LEU A 100 -6.20 -2.76 -21.46
N ALA A 101 -7.11 -3.74 -21.41
CA ALA A 101 -7.00 -4.93 -22.26
C ALA A 101 -7.16 -4.58 -23.75
N ARG A 102 -8.07 -3.66 -24.10
CA ARG A 102 -8.26 -3.18 -25.47
C ARG A 102 -7.05 -2.44 -26.03
N GLU A 103 -6.39 -1.65 -25.18
CA GLU A 103 -5.15 -0.94 -25.53
C GLU A 103 -3.91 -1.88 -25.57
N GLY A 104 -4.09 -3.18 -25.33
CA GLY A 104 -3.04 -4.18 -25.52
C GLY A 104 -2.10 -4.38 -24.33
N ALA A 105 -2.54 -4.05 -23.11
CA ALA A 105 -1.77 -4.36 -21.90
C ALA A 105 -1.47 -5.88 -21.83
N GLU A 106 -0.22 -6.27 -21.61
CA GLU A 106 0.15 -7.70 -21.49
C GLU A 106 -0.41 -8.33 -20.21
N ARG A 107 -0.38 -7.57 -19.11
CA ARG A 107 -0.89 -7.92 -17.78
C ARG A 107 -1.52 -6.70 -17.13
N VAL A 108 -2.61 -6.91 -16.41
CA VAL A 108 -3.25 -5.89 -15.59
C VAL A 108 -3.26 -6.36 -14.14
N ALA A 109 -2.55 -5.68 -13.25
CA ALA A 109 -2.58 -5.99 -11.82
C ALA A 109 -3.48 -5.00 -11.09
N LEU A 110 -4.44 -5.50 -10.30
CA LEU A 110 -5.31 -4.68 -9.46
C LEU A 110 -4.86 -4.75 -8.00
N ASP A 111 -4.40 -3.63 -7.46
CA ASP A 111 -4.10 -3.45 -6.04
C ASP A 111 -5.35 -2.99 -5.27
N VAL A 112 -6.45 -3.74 -5.44
CA VAL A 112 -7.71 -3.54 -4.72
C VAL A 112 -8.23 -4.90 -4.32
N PHE A 113 -8.50 -5.10 -3.03
CA PHE A 113 -8.96 -6.38 -2.51
C PHE A 113 -10.49 -6.51 -2.61
N PHE A 114 -10.95 -7.61 -3.21
CA PHE A 114 -12.37 -7.89 -3.40
C PHE A 114 -12.85 -9.07 -2.54
N LEU A 115 -12.67 -8.96 -1.23
CA LEU A 115 -12.89 -10.06 -0.28
C LEU A 115 -14.37 -10.35 -0.01
N GLU A 116 -15.23 -9.33 -0.09
CA GLU A 116 -16.65 -9.43 0.21
C GLU A 116 -17.50 -9.15 -1.04
N ARG A 117 -18.80 -9.43 -1.03
CA ARG A 117 -19.67 -9.03 -2.15
C ARG A 117 -19.97 -7.54 -2.06
N HIS A 118 -19.98 -6.84 -3.18
CA HIS A 118 -20.47 -5.47 -3.20
C HIS A 118 -21.99 -5.47 -3.14
N ALA A 119 -22.58 -4.48 -2.46
CA ALA A 119 -24.03 -4.34 -2.42
C ALA A 119 -24.58 -4.10 -3.84
N ASP A 120 -25.64 -4.82 -4.18
CA ASP A 120 -26.23 -4.76 -5.51
C ASP A 120 -27.31 -3.66 -5.58
N PHE A 121 -26.84 -2.44 -5.84
CA PHE A 121 -27.72 -1.28 -6.05
C PHE A 121 -28.09 -1.15 -7.53
N ARG A 122 -29.37 -0.90 -7.81
CA ARG A 122 -29.92 -0.76 -9.15
C ARG A 122 -29.19 0.30 -9.97
N GLU A 123 -28.80 1.39 -9.33
CA GLU A 123 -28.11 2.55 -9.91
C GLU A 123 -26.67 2.22 -10.37
N THR A 124 -26.10 1.15 -9.81
CA THR A 124 -24.73 0.69 -10.11
C THR A 124 -24.68 -0.51 -11.04
N ARG A 125 -25.83 -1.01 -11.47
CA ARG A 125 -25.94 -2.09 -12.45
C ARG A 125 -25.57 -1.60 -13.85
N VAL A 126 -25.03 -2.51 -14.65
CA VAL A 126 -24.64 -2.22 -16.04
C VAL A 126 -25.62 -2.90 -16.98
N ARG A 127 -26.27 -2.10 -17.82
CA ARG A 127 -27.06 -2.61 -18.94
C ARG A 127 -26.15 -2.92 -20.12
N MET A 128 -26.15 -4.18 -20.52
CA MET A 128 -25.37 -4.72 -21.63
C MET A 128 -26.09 -4.50 -22.97
N PRO A 129 -25.38 -4.56 -24.11
CA PRO A 129 -25.98 -4.34 -25.44
C PRO A 129 -27.09 -5.35 -25.81
N ASP A 130 -27.04 -6.55 -25.24
CA ASP A 130 -28.04 -7.61 -25.40
C ASP A 130 -29.28 -7.41 -24.51
N GLY A 131 -29.30 -6.34 -23.70
CA GLY A 131 -30.38 -6.01 -22.77
C GLY A 131 -30.26 -6.64 -21.38
N GLU A 132 -29.24 -7.47 -21.14
CA GLU A 132 -28.95 -8.02 -19.81
C GLU A 132 -28.54 -6.90 -18.84
N GLU A 133 -29.03 -6.93 -17.60
CA GLU A 133 -28.55 -6.04 -16.52
C GLU A 133 -27.70 -6.83 -15.53
N LEU A 134 -26.41 -6.50 -15.49
CA LEU A 134 -25.45 -7.12 -14.59
C LEU A 134 -25.28 -6.29 -13.32
N SER A 135 -25.14 -6.97 -12.17
CA SER A 135 -24.64 -6.34 -10.96
C SER A 135 -23.21 -5.82 -11.18
N SER A 136 -22.79 -4.89 -10.34
CA SER A 136 -21.44 -4.32 -10.39
C SER A 136 -20.35 -5.42 -10.32
N ASP A 137 -20.55 -6.40 -9.44
CA ASP A 137 -19.68 -7.58 -9.29
C ASP A 137 -19.69 -8.46 -10.54
N ALA A 138 -20.88 -8.77 -11.07
CA ALA A 138 -21.02 -9.61 -12.25
C ALA A 138 -20.40 -8.96 -13.49
N PHE A 139 -20.51 -7.64 -13.61
CA PHE A 139 -19.86 -6.89 -14.68
C PHE A 139 -18.34 -6.95 -14.56
N LEU A 140 -17.76 -6.71 -13.38
CA LEU A 140 -16.32 -6.87 -13.18
C LEU A 140 -15.87 -8.30 -13.50
N ALA A 141 -16.55 -9.32 -12.96
CA ALA A 141 -16.27 -10.73 -13.25
C ALA A 141 -16.27 -11.06 -14.74
N ARG A 142 -17.19 -10.47 -15.51
CA ARG A 142 -17.22 -10.62 -16.97
C ARG A 142 -16.01 -9.97 -17.63
N GLN A 143 -15.65 -8.75 -17.24
CA GLN A 143 -14.48 -8.04 -17.80
C GLN A 143 -13.15 -8.72 -17.45
N LEU A 144 -13.01 -9.27 -16.24
CA LEU A 144 -11.84 -10.06 -15.86
C LEU A 144 -11.68 -11.31 -16.76
N ARG A 145 -12.79 -12.02 -17.02
CA ARG A 145 -12.81 -13.19 -17.90
C ARG A 145 -12.56 -12.85 -19.37
N GLU A 146 -13.14 -11.76 -19.86
CA GLU A 146 -12.96 -11.28 -21.24
C GLU A 146 -11.52 -10.79 -21.48
N ALA A 147 -10.90 -10.13 -20.49
CA ALA A 147 -9.51 -9.68 -20.58
C ALA A 147 -8.51 -10.85 -20.49
N GLY A 148 -8.75 -11.81 -19.60
CA GLY A 148 -7.96 -13.05 -19.48
C GLY A 148 -6.50 -12.87 -19.02
N ASN A 149 -6.09 -11.65 -18.68
CA ASN A 149 -4.72 -11.28 -18.33
C ASN A 149 -4.63 -10.45 -17.03
N VAL A 150 -5.65 -10.57 -16.17
CA VAL A 150 -5.76 -9.79 -14.93
C VAL A 150 -5.25 -10.60 -13.73
N ILE A 151 -4.48 -9.93 -12.87
CA ILE A 151 -3.96 -10.43 -11.61
C ILE A 151 -4.61 -9.63 -10.48
N LEU A 152 -5.24 -10.34 -9.53
CA LEU A 152 -5.88 -9.71 -8.37
C LEU A 152 -4.97 -9.79 -7.15
N GLY A 153 -4.81 -8.67 -6.44
CA GLY A 153 -4.21 -8.66 -5.13
C GLY A 153 -5.01 -9.52 -4.15
N CYS A 154 -4.31 -10.33 -3.35
CA CYS A 154 -4.91 -11.12 -2.28
C CYS A 154 -4.09 -10.94 -1.00
N PRO A 155 -4.69 -10.49 0.11
CA PRO A 155 -3.98 -10.35 1.36
C PRO A 155 -3.63 -11.73 1.94
N GLY A 156 -2.43 -11.83 2.49
CA GLY A 156 -1.96 -13.01 3.22
C GLY A 156 -2.05 -12.77 4.72
N GLU A 157 -2.68 -13.69 5.44
CA GLU A 157 -2.78 -13.66 6.90
C GLU A 157 -2.19 -14.93 7.52
N ILE A 158 -1.61 -14.78 8.72
CA ILE A 158 -1.14 -15.92 9.51
C ILE A 158 -2.29 -16.37 10.42
N ILE A 159 -2.88 -17.52 10.11
CA ILE A 159 -3.94 -18.14 10.91
C ILE A 159 -3.40 -19.46 11.46
N SER A 160 -3.40 -19.60 12.79
CA SER A 160 -2.91 -20.81 13.47
C SER A 160 -1.50 -21.23 13.05
N ASN A 161 -0.59 -20.26 12.95
CA ASN A 161 0.81 -20.49 12.55
C ASN A 161 0.99 -20.99 11.10
N GLN A 162 -0.04 -20.83 10.26
CA GLN A 162 0.01 -21.12 8.83
C GLN A 162 -0.30 -19.85 8.03
N TRP A 163 0.46 -19.62 6.96
CA TRP A 163 0.16 -18.55 6.01
C TRP A 163 -1.01 -18.97 5.12
N ARG A 164 -2.05 -18.13 5.07
CA ARG A 164 -3.24 -18.34 4.25
C ARG A 164 -3.54 -17.10 3.42
N VAL A 165 -3.89 -17.32 2.17
CA VAL A 165 -4.36 -16.28 1.27
C VAL A 165 -5.87 -16.12 1.43
N LEU A 166 -6.33 -14.89 1.60
CA LEU A 166 -7.75 -14.56 1.50
C LEU A 166 -8.07 -14.32 0.02
N ALA A 167 -8.69 -15.32 -0.60
CA ALA A 167 -9.13 -15.23 -1.99
C ALA A 167 -10.23 -14.17 -2.16
N PRO A 168 -10.36 -13.54 -3.34
CA PRO A 168 -11.49 -12.68 -3.65
C PRO A 168 -12.79 -13.50 -3.65
N ILE A 169 -13.93 -12.81 -3.75
CA ILE A 169 -15.22 -13.47 -3.92
C ILE A 169 -15.19 -14.46 -5.11
N PRO A 170 -15.92 -15.59 -5.03
CA PRO A 170 -15.86 -16.64 -6.05
C PRO A 170 -16.15 -16.16 -7.47
N GLU A 171 -16.99 -15.13 -7.63
CA GLU A 171 -17.31 -14.54 -8.94
C GLU A 171 -16.10 -13.90 -9.63
N LEU A 172 -15.15 -13.40 -8.84
CA LEU A 172 -13.95 -12.72 -9.32
C LEU A 172 -12.74 -13.63 -9.35
N ALA A 173 -12.89 -14.91 -8.97
CA ALA A 173 -11.83 -15.89 -9.12
C ALA A 173 -11.47 -16.02 -10.61
N THR A 174 -10.30 -15.50 -10.98
CA THR A 174 -9.74 -15.64 -12.32
C THR A 174 -9.10 -17.02 -12.45
N ASN A 175 -9.09 -17.60 -13.65
CA ASN A 175 -8.41 -18.87 -13.94
C ASN A 175 -6.87 -18.74 -14.05
N ALA A 176 -6.31 -17.60 -13.63
CA ALA A 176 -4.88 -17.29 -13.69
C ALA A 176 -4.16 -17.80 -12.45
#